data_AF-A0A959IFB0-F1
#
_entry.id   AF-A0A959IFB0-F1
#
_cell.length_a   1.000
_cell.length_b   1.000
_cell.length_c   1.000
_cell.angle_alpha   90.00
_cell.angle_beta   90.00
_cell.angle_gamma   90.00
#
_symmetry.space_group_name_H-M   'P 1'
#
loop_
_entity.id
_entity.type
_entity.pdbx_description
1 polymer ?
#
loop_
_entity_poly.entity_id
_entity_poly.type
_entity_poly.pdbx_seq_one_letter_code
_entity_poly.pdbx_strand_id
1 'polypeptide(L)'
;MTGLHKVCYNHTLYELGVSMSSNVERLTVTLTPEMAHAVRGVVDSGAYASSSEVIREALRDWQHKRRMQENQLHELRAEIQAGLDDVKAGRVHDFNADDIIALGRKKLADRSPSA
;
A
#
# COMPACT_ATOMS: atom_id res chain seq x y z
N MET A 1 -15.99 19.49 -30.64
CA MET A 1 -16.01 19.98 -29.25
C MET A 1 -14.90 19.25 -28.51
N THR A 2 -13.73 19.89 -28.52
CA THR A 2 -12.43 19.30 -28.25
C THR A 2 -12.03 19.47 -26.78
N GLY A 3 -11.53 18.39 -26.19
CA GLY A 3 -10.21 18.46 -25.57
C GLY A 3 -10.15 18.57 -24.05
N LEU A 4 -9.50 17.53 -23.50
CA LEU A 4 -8.62 17.50 -22.33
C LEU A 4 -9.27 17.60 -20.95
N HIS A 5 -9.50 16.41 -20.40
CA HIS A 5 -9.20 16.07 -19.00
C HIS A 5 -7.89 16.72 -18.54
N LYS A 6 -7.99 17.88 -17.89
CA LYS A 6 -6.97 18.35 -16.96
C LYS A 6 -7.19 17.61 -15.64
N VAL A 7 -6.64 16.40 -15.57
CA VAL A 7 -6.30 15.78 -14.29
C VAL A 7 -5.25 16.71 -13.69
N CYS A 8 -5.67 17.60 -12.81
CA CYS A 8 -4.76 18.39 -11.99
C CYS A 8 -4.07 17.45 -11.01
N TYR A 9 -3.00 16.83 -11.48
CA TYR A 9 -1.98 16.21 -10.63
C TYR A 9 -1.39 17.36 -9.78
N ASN A 10 -1.55 17.29 -8.46
CA ASN A 10 -0.97 18.28 -7.53
C ASN A 10 0.55 18.18 -7.52
N HIS A 11 1.17 18.72 -8.57
CA HIS A 11 2.60 18.95 -8.68
C HIS A 11 2.86 20.41 -8.96
N THR A 12 2.93 21.22 -7.91
CA THR A 12 3.93 22.29 -7.66
C THR A 12 3.43 23.16 -6.51
N LEU A 13 4.22 23.27 -5.45
CA LEU A 13 4.65 24.53 -4.83
C LEU A 13 5.74 24.16 -3.79
N TYR A 14 6.95 23.91 -4.31
CA TYR A 14 8.20 24.07 -3.57
C TYR A 14 8.49 25.56 -3.54
N GLU A 15 8.11 26.27 -2.47
CA GLU A 15 8.47 27.68 -2.31
C GLU A 15 8.49 28.16 -0.86
N LEU A 16 9.13 27.38 0.02
CA LEU A 16 9.64 27.89 1.29
C LEU A 16 11.07 27.37 1.44
N GLY A 17 12.02 28.28 1.62
CA GLY A 17 13.45 28.02 1.72
C GLY A 17 13.79 27.05 2.85
N VAL A 18 13.75 25.75 2.53
CA VAL A 18 14.34 24.70 3.34
C VAL A 18 15.81 24.65 2.96
N SER A 19 16.64 25.30 3.78
CA SER A 19 18.06 24.98 3.87
C SER A 19 18.24 23.46 3.82
N MET A 20 19.16 22.95 3.00
CA MET A 20 19.61 21.54 3.06
C MET A 20 20.35 21.27 4.38
N SER A 21 19.66 21.45 5.49
CA SER A 21 20.02 20.97 6.81
C SER A 21 19.40 19.60 6.94
N SER A 22 20.20 18.58 7.26
CA SER A 22 19.72 17.28 7.70
C SER A 22 18.81 17.46 8.92
N ASN A 23 17.51 17.69 8.69
CA ASN A 23 16.61 18.19 9.71
C ASN A 23 16.11 17.00 10.53
N VAL A 24 16.92 16.60 11.51
CA VAL A 24 16.57 15.57 12.49
C VAL A 24 15.87 16.25 13.65
N GLU A 25 14.58 16.00 13.80
CA GLU A 25 13.80 16.42 14.96
C GLU A 25 14.01 15.44 16.12
N ARG A 26 14.21 15.97 17.34
CA ARG A 26 14.37 15.15 18.55
C ARG A 26 13.04 15.00 19.25
N LEU A 27 12.59 13.76 19.41
CA LEU A 27 11.37 13.40 20.10
C LEU A 27 11.67 12.54 21.33
N THR A 28 11.00 12.82 22.44
CA THR A 28 10.98 11.94 23.62
C THR A 28 9.78 11.02 23.53
N VAL A 29 10.00 9.72 23.58
CA VAL A 29 8.95 8.70 23.52
C VAL A 29 9.04 7.79 24.73
N THR A 30 7.88 7.41 25.27
CA THR A 30 7.80 6.43 26.36
C THR A 30 7.54 5.07 25.75
N LEU A 31 8.39 4.10 26.07
CA LEU A 31 8.25 2.71 25.67
C LEU A 31 7.88 1.85 26.87
N THR A 32 7.17 0.74 26.64
CA THR A 32 7.01 -0.27 27.69
C THR A 32 8.38 -0.86 28.08
N PRO A 33 8.55 -1.38 29.30
CA PRO A 33 9.81 -2.00 29.72
C PRO A 33 10.29 -3.10 28.78
N GLU A 34 9.36 -3.91 28.28
CA GLU A 34 9.61 -4.98 27.31
C GLU A 34 10.15 -4.44 25.98
N MET A 35 9.50 -3.44 25.39
CA MET A 35 9.96 -2.82 24.14
C MET A 35 11.33 -2.17 24.32
N ALA A 36 11.55 -1.48 25.44
CA ALA A 36 12.84 -0.87 25.74
C ALA A 36 13.94 -1.92 25.90
N HIS A 37 13.64 -3.08 26.48
CA HIS A 37 14.57 -4.20 26.57
C HIS A 37 14.89 -4.79 25.20
N ALA A 38 13.88 -4.99 24.34
CA ALA A 38 14.08 -5.47 22.98
C ALA A 38 14.98 -4.51 22.17
N VAL A 39 14.73 -3.20 22.23
CA VAL A 39 15.55 -2.18 21.55
C VAL A 39 16.98 -2.18 22.07
N ARG A 40 17.20 -2.24 23.39
CA ARG A 40 18.56 -2.34 23.94
C ARG A 40 19.26 -3.61 23.49
N GLY A 41 18.59 -4.76 23.54
CA GLY A 41 19.18 -6.04 23.14
C GLY A 41 19.70 -6.09 21.71
N VAL A 42 19.01 -5.44 20.75
CA VAL A 42 19.49 -5.38 19.35
C VAL A 42 20.58 -4.34 19.12
N VAL A 43 20.69 -3.33 19.98
CA VAL A 43 21.81 -2.39 19.96
C VAL A 43 23.04 -3.04 20.58
N ASP A 44 22.88 -3.71 21.72
CA ASP A 44 23.94 -4.39 22.45
C ASP A 44 24.53 -5.56 21.63
N SER A 45 23.74 -6.19 20.75
CA SER A 45 24.23 -7.20 19.81
C SER A 45 25.09 -6.62 18.67
N GLY A 46 25.13 -5.29 18.52
CA GLY A 46 25.85 -4.61 17.45
C GLY A 46 25.11 -4.59 16.10
N ALA A 47 23.87 -5.10 16.03
CA ALA A 47 23.07 -5.04 14.80
C ALA A 47 22.67 -3.61 14.42
N TYR A 48 22.58 -2.71 15.42
CA TYR A 48 22.27 -1.30 15.24
C TYR A 48 23.23 -0.43 16.06
N ALA A 49 23.58 0.76 15.54
CA ALA A 49 24.48 1.68 16.22
C ALA A 49 23.80 2.46 17.35
N SER A 50 22.46 2.56 17.34
CA SER A 50 21.72 3.30 18.37
C SER A 50 20.24 2.93 18.42
N SER A 51 19.60 3.17 19.58
CA SER A 51 18.15 3.05 19.72
C SER A 51 17.38 3.93 18.72
N SER A 52 17.89 5.12 18.41
CA SER A 52 17.26 6.01 17.43
C SER A 52 17.28 5.43 16.01
N GLU A 53 18.24 4.57 15.68
CA GLU A 53 18.29 3.88 14.39
C GLU A 53 17.21 2.80 14.31
N VAL A 54 17.10 1.96 15.34
CA VAL A 54 16.04 0.94 15.47
C VAL A 54 14.66 1.58 15.34
N ILE A 55 14.42 2.68 16.05
CA ILE A 55 13.12 3.37 16.01
C ILE A 55 12.84 3.98 14.64
N ARG A 56 13.84 4.56 13.96
CA ARG A 56 13.65 5.08 12.59
C ARG A 56 13.33 3.97 11.60
N GLU A 57 13.98 2.82 11.69
CA GLU A 57 13.67 1.67 10.83
C GLU A 57 12.25 1.16 11.09
N ALA A 58 11.89 0.93 12.35
CA ALA A 58 10.55 0.49 12.72
C ALA A 58 9.46 1.47 12.24
N LEU A 59 9.72 2.78 12.27
CA LEU A 59 8.80 3.80 11.77
C LEU A 59 8.68 3.80 10.24
N ARG A 60 9.77 3.54 9.51
CA ARG A 60 9.73 3.38 8.04
C ARG A 60 8.90 2.17 7.65
N ASP A 61 9.10 1.05 8.32
CA ASP A 61 8.35 -0.18 8.09
C ASP A 61 6.86 0.00 8.41
N TRP A 62 6.57 0.67 9.54
CA TRP A 62 5.21 1.02 9.91
C TRP A 62 4.55 1.91 8.83
N GLN A 63 5.24 2.95 8.35
CA GLN A 63 4.74 3.82 7.30
C GLN A 63 4.51 3.06 5.99
N HIS A 64 5.44 2.19 5.61
CA HIS A 64 5.31 1.35 4.42
C HIS A 64 4.08 0.45 4.51
N LYS A 65 3.89 -0.24 5.64
CA LYS A 65 2.72 -1.08 5.90
C LYS A 65 1.42 -0.29 5.79
N ARG A 66 1.38 0.92 6.34
CA ARG A 66 0.19 1.80 6.26
C ARG A 66 -0.12 2.21 4.83
N ARG A 67 0.89 2.60 4.05
CA ARG A 67 0.71 2.93 2.63
C ARG A 67 0.16 1.74 1.84
N MET A 68 0.66 0.53 2.10
CA MET A 68 0.16 -0.69 1.46
C MET A 68 -1.31 -0.96 1.82
N GLN A 69 -1.68 -0.80 3.09
CA GLN A 69 -3.08 -0.95 3.53
C GLN A 69 -4.01 0.09 2.89
N GLU A 70 -3.57 1.34 2.78
CA GLU A 70 -4.33 2.41 2.12
C GLU A 70 -4.55 2.12 0.63
N ASN A 71 -3.50 1.65 -0.06
CA ASN A 71 -3.59 1.24 -1.46
C ASN A 71 -4.56 0.06 -1.65
N GLN A 72 -4.46 -0.98 -0.83
CA GLN A 72 -5.36 -2.14 -0.87
C GLN A 72 -6.82 -1.73 -0.65
N LEU A 73 -7.08 -0.82 0.30
CA LEU A 73 -8.42 -0.31 0.55
C LEU A 73 -8.94 0.52 -0.63
N HIS A 74 -8.09 1.32 -1.25
CA HIS A 74 -8.44 2.09 -2.45
C HIS A 74 -8.79 1.17 -3.62
N GLU A 75 -7.97 0.14 -3.87
CA GLU A 75 -8.20 -0.87 -4.91
C GLU A 75 -9.51 -1.63 -4.68
N LEU A 76 -9.73 -2.13 -3.46
CA LEU A 76 -10.98 -2.82 -3.11
C LEU A 76 -12.21 -1.92 -3.32
N ARG A 77 -12.13 -0.63 -2.97
CA ARG A 77 -13.23 0.32 -3.22
C ARG A 77 -13.48 0.51 -4.71
N ALA A 78 -12.43 0.57 -5.53
CA ALA A 78 -12.57 0.68 -6.98
C ALA A 78 -13.20 -0.58 -7.59
N GLU A 79 -12.80 -1.77 -7.15
CA GLU A 79 -13.39 -3.04 -7.60
C GLU A 79 -14.87 -3.15 -7.21
N ILE A 80 -15.24 -2.77 -5.99
CA ILE A 80 -16.64 -2.72 -5.55
C ILE A 80 -17.43 -1.75 -6.45
N GLN A 81 -16.90 -0.56 -6.71
CA GLN A 81 -17.58 0.40 -7.57
C GLN A 81 -17.79 -0.13 -8.99
N ALA A 82 -16.78 -0.80 -9.56
CA ALA A 82 -16.90 -1.45 -10.86
C ALA A 82 -18.01 -2.52 -10.85
N GLY A 83 -18.10 -3.33 -9.80
CA GLY A 83 -19.18 -4.30 -9.63
C GLY A 83 -20.56 -3.65 -9.50
N LEU A 84 -20.68 -2.54 -8.78
CA LEU A 84 -21.93 -1.76 -8.70
C LEU A 84 -22.33 -1.17 -10.06
N ASP A 85 -21.36 -0.71 -10.85
CA ASP A 85 -21.59 -0.22 -12.20
C ASP A 85 -22.02 -1.34 -13.16
N ASP A 86 -21.49 -2.56 -13.00
CA ASP A 86 -21.95 -3.77 -13.72
C ASP A 86 -23.40 -4.11 -13.36
N VAL A 87 -23.77 -4.08 -12.08
CA VAL A 87 -25.15 -4.29 -11.62
C VAL A 87 -26.09 -3.25 -12.25
N LYS A 88 -25.72 -1.96 -12.18
CA LYS A 88 -26.52 -0.87 -12.76
C LYS A 88 -26.70 -1.02 -14.27
N ALA A 89 -25.70 -1.55 -14.96
CA ALA A 89 -25.73 -1.78 -16.40
C ALA A 89 -26.37 -3.13 -16.79
N GLY A 90 -26.82 -3.93 -15.83
CA GLY A 90 -27.38 -5.27 -16.09
C GLY A 90 -26.35 -6.30 -16.59
N ARG A 91 -25.04 -6.07 -16.37
CA ARG A 91 -23.96 -7.00 -16.74
C ARG A 91 -23.74 -8.09 -15.68
N VAL A 92 -24.83 -8.57 -15.08
CA VAL A 92 -24.82 -9.59 -14.04
C VAL A 92 -25.66 -10.78 -14.48
N HIS A 93 -25.35 -11.95 -13.95
CA HIS A 93 -26.06 -13.20 -14.20
C HIS A 93 -26.19 -13.96 -12.89
N ASP A 94 -27.15 -14.89 -12.82
CA ASP A 94 -27.32 -15.74 -11.66
C ASP A 94 -26.08 -16.60 -11.44
N PHE A 95 -25.70 -16.77 -10.17
CA PHE A 95 -24.54 -17.56 -9.82
C PHE A 95 -24.81 -19.05 -10.06
N ASN A 96 -24.07 -19.65 -10.98
CA ASN A 96 -24.03 -21.09 -11.21
C ASN A 96 -22.59 -21.60 -11.23
N ALA A 97 -22.22 -22.38 -10.22
CA ALA A 97 -20.87 -22.90 -10.06
C ALA A 97 -20.45 -23.81 -11.24
N ASP A 98 -21.36 -24.63 -11.77
CA ASP A 98 -21.05 -25.57 -12.85
C ASP A 98 -20.70 -24.83 -14.15
N ASP A 99 -21.45 -23.77 -14.48
CA ASP A 99 -21.19 -22.92 -15.64
C ASP A 99 -19.84 -22.19 -15.51
N ILE A 100 -19.52 -21.69 -14.31
CA ILE A 100 -18.25 -21.03 -14.02
C ILE A 100 -17.08 -22.02 -14.18
N ILE A 101 -17.21 -23.24 -13.66
CA ILE A 101 -16.19 -24.29 -13.79
C ILE A 101 -16.01 -24.69 -15.25
N ALA A 102 -17.10 -24.88 -15.99
CA ALA A 102 -17.05 -25.23 -17.41
C ALA A 102 -16.36 -24.13 -18.24
N LEU A 103 -16.69 -22.86 -17.98
CA LEU A 103 -16.04 -21.71 -18.61
C LEU A 103 -14.55 -21.65 -18.28
N GLY A 104 -14.17 -21.89 -17.02
CA GLY A 104 -12.78 -21.94 -16.57
C GLY A 104 -11.97 -23.03 -17.30
N ARG A 105 -12.52 -24.25 -17.41
CA ARG A 105 -11.89 -25.37 -18.15
C ARG A 105 -11.65 -25.03 -19.61
N LYS A 106 -12.63 -24.40 -20.26
CA LYS A 106 -12.49 -23.94 -21.66
C LYS A 106 -11.35 -22.92 -21.80
N LYS A 107 -11.32 -21.88 -20.96
CA LYS A 107 -10.26 -20.85 -20.99
C LYS A 107 -8.86 -21.44 -20.75
N LEU A 108 -8.74 -22.45 -19.89
CA LEU A 108 -7.48 -23.15 -19.64
C LEU A 108 -7.03 -23.97 -20.85
N ALA A 109 -7.94 -24.66 -21.53
CA ALA A 109 -7.63 -25.41 -22.74
C ALA A 109 -7.19 -24.48 -23.90
N ASP A 110 -7.81 -23.29 -24.00
CA ASP A 110 -7.46 -22.28 -25.00
C ASP A 110 -6.09 -21.64 -24.72
N ARG A 111 -5.68 -21.57 -23.44
CA ARG A 111 -4.36 -21.12 -23.01
C ARG A 111 -3.37 -22.28 -23.16
N SER A 112 -3.03 -22.62 -24.41
CA SER A 112 -1.95 -23.56 -24.74
C SER A 112 -0.74 -23.29 -23.82
N PRO A 113 -0.05 -24.34 -23.33
CA PRO A 113 1.06 -24.14 -22.41
C PRO A 113 2.10 -23.29 -23.13
N SER A 114 2.42 -22.13 -22.55
CA SER A 114 3.58 -21.36 -22.98
C SER A 114 4.78 -22.27 -22.75
N ALA A 115 5.31 -22.84 -23.84
CA ALA A 115 6.57 -23.55 -23.85
C ALA A 115 7.74 -22.60 -23.54
#